data_AF-A0A8J7KT07-F1
#
_entry.id   AF-A0A8J7KT07-F1
#
_cell.length_a   1.000
_cell.length_b   1.000
_cell.length_c   1.000
_cell.angle_alpha   90.00
_cell.angle_beta   90.00
_cell.angle_gamma   90.00
#
_symmetry.space_group_name_H-M   'P 1'
#
loop_
_entity.id
_entity.type
_entity.pdbx_description
1 polymer ?
#
loop_
_entity_poly.entity_id
_entity_poly.type
_entity_poly.pdbx_seq_one_letter_code
_entity_poly.pdbx_strand_id
1 'polypeptide(L)'
;MFETIISANNINFIIIFFGGVLSFFSPCVVPLIPIYMSYLAGNAKQTGEDGSIYYKRSKVFFHTVFFVLGISFAFFVLGMSFTALGSFFKSNQILFTRIGGILIIMMGLIQLGFLEFKFLQRDRKLPINFKNIKMNPIAAFLMGFTFSFAWTPCVGPALSSVLILAAGAQSSLLGNFLVLIYTLGFIIPFLLLGLFTTQVLNFLKKRQNILKYTVKVGGLLLILIGIMTFTGWMNGISRYLNSFAPPIATEEMTKEPDDIISENEEDETTKPKDTLLKEENTKPKETLSEEKNDNNTDGEDENTQQNSSKTPAFDFTLVDQYGNEHTLSDYKGKVVFLNFWATWCPPCKKEMPDIEELYNKYNKNQDDVIILGVANPASDEYPNNSDVSKKQITEFLEENEYTFPTVFDETGDLLRSYFISAFPTTFMIDKEGNIFGYVPGMLSKDMMINIIDQTLEATE
;
A
#
# COMPACT_ATOMS: atom_id res chain seq x y z
N MET A 1 -8.49 -4.06 -29.31
CA MET A 1 -8.72 -4.66 -27.97
C MET A 1 -7.48 -5.36 -27.43
N PHE A 2 -6.80 -6.23 -28.20
CA PHE A 2 -5.53 -6.86 -27.77
C PHE A 2 -4.32 -5.90 -27.70
N GLU A 3 -4.23 -4.89 -28.57
CA GLU A 3 -3.09 -3.94 -28.54
C GLU A 3 -3.20 -2.86 -27.45
N THR A 4 -4.41 -2.53 -27.00
CA THR A 4 -4.64 -1.48 -25.99
C THR A 4 -4.31 -1.95 -24.57
N ILE A 5 -4.47 -3.25 -24.29
CA ILE A 5 -4.06 -3.91 -23.04
C ILE A 5 -2.52 -3.97 -22.94
N ILE A 6 -1.83 -4.07 -24.07
CA ILE A 6 -0.37 -4.16 -24.12
C ILE A 6 0.27 -2.80 -23.80
N SER A 7 -0.25 -1.66 -24.26
CA SER A 7 0.39 -0.35 -23.98
C SER A 7 0.31 0.09 -22.52
N ALA A 8 -0.82 -0.11 -21.82
CA ALA A 8 -0.95 0.23 -20.40
C ALA A 8 -0.15 -0.73 -19.50
N ASN A 9 -0.15 -2.04 -19.82
CA ASN A 9 0.58 -3.01 -19.02
C ASN A 9 2.10 -2.99 -19.31
N ASN A 10 2.55 -2.62 -20.52
CA ASN A 10 3.98 -2.52 -20.83
C ASN A 10 4.71 -1.54 -19.89
N ILE A 11 4.04 -0.44 -19.53
CA ILE A 11 4.60 0.58 -18.63
C ILE A 11 4.76 -0.01 -17.23
N ASN A 12 3.73 -0.64 -16.66
CA ASN A 12 3.88 -1.24 -15.33
C ASN A 12 4.78 -2.47 -15.31
N PHE A 13 4.83 -3.30 -16.37
CA PHE A 13 5.82 -4.37 -16.47
C PHE A 13 7.26 -3.86 -16.42
N ILE A 14 7.55 -2.77 -17.14
CA ILE A 14 8.87 -2.12 -17.12
C ILE A 14 9.15 -1.53 -15.73
N ILE A 15 8.20 -0.81 -15.14
CA ILE A 15 8.36 -0.21 -13.81
C ILE A 15 8.59 -1.28 -12.75
N ILE A 16 7.80 -2.36 -12.75
CA ILE A 16 7.92 -3.47 -11.80
C ILE A 16 9.26 -4.19 -11.97
N PHE A 17 9.70 -4.39 -13.22
CA PHE A 17 11.01 -4.95 -13.52
C PHE A 17 12.16 -4.07 -12.96
N PHE A 18 12.12 -2.76 -13.22
CA PHE A 18 13.10 -1.83 -12.69
C PHE A 18 13.01 -1.70 -11.16
N GLY A 19 11.82 -1.81 -10.57
CA GLY A 19 11.62 -1.87 -9.12
C GLY A 19 12.31 -3.07 -8.47
N GLY A 20 12.30 -4.23 -9.14
CA GLY A 20 13.07 -5.41 -8.73
C GLY A 20 14.59 -5.18 -8.79
N VAL A 21 15.07 -4.53 -9.87
CA VAL A 21 16.49 -4.18 -10.02
C VAL A 21 16.92 -3.14 -8.97
N LEU A 22 16.10 -2.13 -8.71
CA LEU A 22 16.39 -1.09 -7.73
C LEU A 22 16.41 -1.64 -6.30
N SER A 23 15.54 -2.60 -6.00
CA SER A 23 15.52 -3.33 -4.72
C SER A 23 16.82 -4.08 -4.45
N PHE A 24 17.51 -4.56 -5.49
CA PHE A 24 18.84 -5.17 -5.33
C PHE A 24 19.89 -4.19 -4.81
N PHE A 25 19.78 -2.91 -5.16
CA PHE A 25 20.66 -1.84 -4.67
C PHE A 25 20.23 -1.26 -3.33
N SER A 26 19.14 -1.77 -2.73
CA SER A 26 18.66 -1.30 -1.44
C SER A 26 19.71 -1.53 -0.34
N PRO A 27 19.90 -0.57 0.59
CA PRO A 27 20.92 -0.62 1.63
C PRO A 27 20.83 -1.84 2.56
N CYS A 28 19.72 -2.58 2.55
CA CYS A 28 19.54 -3.82 3.33
C CYS A 28 20.15 -5.06 2.66
N VAL A 29 20.34 -5.05 1.34
CA VAL A 29 20.89 -6.20 0.57
C VAL A 29 22.42 -6.13 0.51
N VAL A 30 22.97 -4.91 0.40
CA VAL A 30 24.41 -4.64 0.27
C VAL A 30 25.26 -5.33 1.37
N PRO A 31 24.86 -5.33 2.65
CA PRO A 31 25.64 -5.97 3.72
C PRO A 31 25.72 -7.49 3.66
N LEU A 32 24.78 -8.12 2.93
CA LEU A 32 24.68 -9.58 2.84
C LEU A 32 25.49 -10.14 1.66
N ILE A 33 25.85 -9.29 0.68
CA ILE A 33 26.70 -9.66 -0.46
C ILE A 33 28.01 -10.34 -0.01
N PRO A 34 28.76 -9.85 0.99
CA PRO A 34 30.00 -10.50 1.43
C PRO A 34 29.80 -11.90 2.00
N ILE A 35 28.71 -12.14 2.73
CA ILE A 35 28.36 -13.45 3.29
C ILE A 35 28.01 -14.42 2.17
N TYR A 36 27.17 -13.98 1.23
CA TYR A 36 26.81 -14.76 0.04
C TYR A 36 28.04 -15.12 -0.80
N MET A 37 28.92 -14.14 -1.04
CA MET A 37 30.16 -14.32 -1.77
C MET A 37 31.15 -15.24 -1.05
N SER A 38 31.26 -15.17 0.28
CA SER A 38 32.08 -16.10 1.07
C SER A 38 31.57 -17.54 0.94
N TYR A 39 30.26 -17.73 0.90
CA TYR A 39 29.63 -19.04 0.72
C TYR A 39 29.84 -19.61 -0.69
N LEU A 40 29.57 -18.82 -1.74
CA LEU A 40 29.80 -19.22 -3.13
C LEU A 40 31.29 -19.45 -3.42
N ALA A 41 32.16 -18.54 -2.98
CA ALA A 41 33.60 -18.61 -3.20
C ALA A 41 34.25 -19.77 -2.42
N GLY A 42 33.68 -20.15 -1.28
CA GLY A 42 34.09 -21.32 -0.49
C GLY A 42 33.88 -22.65 -1.21
N ASN A 43 32.78 -22.80 -1.96
CA ASN A 43 32.43 -23.99 -2.75
C ASN A 43 33.27 -24.13 -4.04
N ALA A 44 33.54 -22.99 -4.70
CA ALA A 44 34.13 -22.96 -6.04
C ALA A 44 35.68 -23.00 -6.05
N LYS A 45 36.30 -23.01 -4.88
CA LYS A 45 37.75 -23.09 -4.71
C LYS A 45 38.21 -24.53 -4.92
N GLN A 46 38.69 -24.86 -6.12
CA GLN A 46 39.51 -26.07 -6.32
C GLN A 46 40.98 -25.66 -6.30
N THR A 47 41.72 -26.22 -5.35
CA THR A 47 43.18 -26.09 -5.28
C THR A 47 43.76 -27.14 -6.23
N GLY A 48 44.32 -26.71 -7.36
CA GLY A 48 45.14 -27.59 -8.19
C GLY A 48 46.47 -27.92 -7.49
N GLU A 49 47.14 -29.00 -7.89
CA GLU A 49 48.41 -29.45 -7.30
C GLU A 49 49.54 -28.39 -7.34
N ASP A 50 49.43 -27.38 -8.22
CA ASP A 50 50.38 -26.26 -8.35
C ASP A 50 50.00 -24.99 -7.52
N GLY A 51 49.05 -25.08 -6.60
CA GLY A 51 48.67 -23.96 -5.73
C GLY A 51 47.91 -22.81 -6.40
N SER A 52 47.60 -22.91 -7.70
CA SER A 52 46.75 -21.95 -8.42
C SER A 52 45.25 -22.26 -8.20
N ILE A 53 44.46 -21.23 -7.90
CA ILE A 53 43.03 -21.34 -7.61
C ILE A 53 42.24 -21.27 -8.92
N TYR A 54 41.64 -22.38 -9.35
CA TYR A 54 40.73 -22.42 -10.51
C TYR A 54 39.28 -22.59 -10.08
N TYR A 55 38.42 -21.69 -10.55
CA TYR A 55 36.98 -21.69 -10.28
C TYR A 55 36.23 -22.33 -11.45
N LYS A 56 35.63 -23.52 -11.28
CA LYS A 56 34.78 -24.12 -12.32
C LYS A 56 33.45 -23.37 -12.42
N ARG A 57 33.30 -22.54 -13.46
CA ARG A 57 32.11 -21.68 -13.72
C ARG A 57 30.79 -22.45 -13.76
N SER A 58 30.78 -23.66 -14.34
CA SER A 58 29.56 -24.50 -14.45
C SER A 58 28.99 -24.90 -13.08
N LYS A 59 29.85 -25.18 -12.09
CA LYS A 59 29.39 -25.56 -10.74
C LYS A 59 28.81 -24.36 -10.00
N VAL A 60 29.41 -23.17 -10.16
CA VAL A 60 28.88 -21.91 -9.60
C VAL A 60 27.50 -21.63 -10.19
N PHE A 61 27.36 -21.71 -11.51
CA PHE A 61 26.08 -21.48 -12.19
C PHE A 61 24.98 -22.41 -11.69
N PHE A 62 25.26 -23.71 -11.52
CA PHE A 62 24.28 -24.68 -11.02
C PHE A 62 23.80 -24.34 -9.59
N HIS A 63 24.71 -23.91 -8.71
CA HIS A 63 24.34 -23.48 -7.35
C HIS A 63 23.57 -22.15 -7.34
N THR A 64 23.90 -21.22 -8.22
CA THR A 64 23.16 -19.96 -8.38
C THR A 64 21.74 -20.20 -8.85
N VAL A 65 21.52 -21.12 -9.80
CA VAL A 65 20.16 -21.51 -10.25
C VAL A 65 19.34 -22.11 -9.10
N PHE A 66 19.93 -23.03 -8.32
CA PHE A 66 19.26 -23.61 -7.15
C PHE A 66 18.92 -22.57 -6.07
N PHE A 67 19.79 -21.57 -5.88
CA PHE A 67 19.55 -20.46 -4.97
C PHE A 67 18.40 -19.57 -5.44
N VAL A 68 18.38 -19.24 -6.74
CA VAL A 68 17.31 -18.47 -7.39
C VAL A 68 15.96 -19.18 -7.30
N LEU A 69 15.95 -20.51 -7.48
CA LEU A 69 14.75 -21.32 -7.27
C LEU A 69 14.22 -21.22 -5.83
N GLY A 70 15.11 -21.16 -4.83
CA GLY A 70 14.73 -20.96 -3.42
C GLY A 70 14.05 -19.62 -3.18
N ILE A 71 14.57 -18.54 -3.78
CA ILE A 71 13.97 -17.21 -3.69
C ILE A 71 12.61 -17.17 -4.37
N SER A 72 12.51 -17.73 -5.58
CA SER A 72 11.27 -17.79 -6.36
C SER A 72 10.19 -18.57 -5.61
N PHE A 73 10.56 -19.69 -5.00
CA PHE A 73 9.66 -20.48 -4.15
C PHE A 73 9.17 -19.68 -2.94
N ALA A 74 10.05 -18.93 -2.26
CA ALA A 74 9.66 -18.09 -1.14
C ALA A 74 8.65 -17.00 -1.53
N PHE A 75 8.87 -16.30 -2.65
CA PHE A 75 7.93 -15.28 -3.13
C PHE A 75 6.59 -15.88 -3.55
N PHE A 76 6.59 -17.06 -4.17
CA PHE A 76 5.36 -17.77 -4.50
C PHE A 76 4.56 -18.15 -3.25
N VAL A 77 5.23 -18.70 -2.23
CA VAL A 77 4.62 -19.02 -0.93
C VAL A 77 4.07 -17.76 -0.24
N LEU A 78 4.81 -16.66 -0.28
CA LEU A 78 4.36 -15.38 0.27
C LEU A 78 3.11 -14.87 -0.47
N GLY A 79 3.12 -14.86 -1.81
CA GLY A 79 1.96 -14.41 -2.61
C GLY A 79 0.67 -15.18 -2.29
N MET A 80 0.76 -16.51 -2.19
CA MET A 80 -0.38 -17.34 -1.77
C MET A 80 -0.82 -17.03 -0.33
N SER A 81 0.14 -16.85 0.59
CA SER A 81 -0.14 -16.58 2.00
C SER A 81 -0.82 -15.23 2.21
N PHE A 82 -0.43 -14.20 1.45
CA PHE A 82 -1.02 -12.85 1.56
C PHE A 82 -2.50 -12.82 1.15
N THR A 83 -2.89 -13.67 0.20
CA THR A 83 -4.30 -13.77 -0.24
C THR A 83 -5.20 -14.25 0.91
N ALA A 84 -4.73 -15.19 1.73
CA ALA A 84 -5.48 -15.71 2.89
C ALA A 84 -5.36 -14.84 4.16
N LEU A 85 -4.20 -14.20 4.38
CA LEU A 85 -3.89 -13.47 5.62
C LEU A 85 -4.11 -11.95 5.55
N GLY A 86 -4.55 -11.43 4.40
CA GLY A 86 -4.64 -9.98 4.15
C GLY A 86 -5.53 -9.22 5.15
N SER A 87 -6.68 -9.79 5.54
CA SER A 87 -7.60 -9.18 6.51
C SER A 87 -7.00 -9.10 7.92
N PHE A 88 -6.28 -10.15 8.34
CA PHE A 88 -5.58 -10.19 9.63
C PHE A 88 -4.42 -9.18 9.69
N PHE A 89 -3.72 -8.98 8.57
CA PHE A 89 -2.66 -7.98 8.46
C PHE A 89 -3.17 -6.55 8.58
N LYS A 90 -4.34 -6.22 8.00
CA LYS A 90 -4.93 -4.88 8.14
C LYS A 90 -5.28 -4.54 9.58
N SER A 91 -5.88 -5.49 10.33
CA SER A 91 -6.23 -5.27 11.75
C SER A 91 -4.99 -5.14 12.65
N ASN A 92 -3.88 -5.81 12.33
CA ASN A 92 -2.67 -5.85 13.18
C ASN A 92 -1.46 -5.10 12.59
N GLN A 93 -1.65 -4.26 11.57
CA GLN A 93 -0.56 -3.66 10.79
C GLN A 93 0.42 -2.86 11.66
N ILE A 94 -0.09 -2.17 12.69
CA ILE A 94 0.72 -1.38 13.63
C ILE A 94 1.63 -2.29 14.47
N LEU A 95 1.10 -3.43 14.92
CA LEU A 95 1.84 -4.42 15.72
C LEU A 95 2.96 -5.05 14.89
N PHE A 96 2.67 -5.46 13.64
CA PHE A 96 3.66 -5.99 12.71
C PHE A 96 4.75 -4.98 12.36
N THR A 97 4.37 -3.72 12.11
CA THR A 97 5.32 -2.65 11.77
C THR A 97 6.25 -2.35 12.96
N ARG A 98 5.70 -2.34 14.19
CA ARG A 98 6.49 -2.10 15.41
C ARG A 98 7.46 -3.25 15.70
N ILE A 99 7.01 -4.50 15.59
CA ILE A 99 7.87 -5.69 15.75
C ILE A 99 8.97 -5.72 14.68
N GLY A 100 8.61 -5.46 13.42
CA GLY A 100 9.56 -5.38 12.31
C GLY A 100 10.59 -4.27 12.53
N GLY A 101 10.17 -3.08 12.96
CA GLY A 101 11.06 -1.96 13.29
C GLY A 101 12.07 -2.31 14.39
N ILE A 102 11.61 -2.96 15.47
CA ILE A 102 12.50 -3.41 16.56
C ILE A 102 13.55 -4.42 16.04
N LEU A 103 13.13 -5.37 15.20
CA LEU A 103 14.02 -6.37 14.62
C LEU A 103 15.06 -5.72 13.69
N ILE A 104 14.65 -4.76 12.85
CA ILE A 104 15.56 -4.00 11.98
C ILE A 104 16.60 -3.24 12.81
N ILE A 105 16.17 -2.54 13.87
CA ILE A 105 17.07 -1.79 14.76
C ILE A 105 18.06 -2.75 15.41
N MET A 106 17.59 -3.90 15.92
CA MET A 106 18.43 -4.92 16.51
C MET A 106 19.48 -5.44 15.52
N MET A 107 19.08 -5.74 14.28
CA MET A 107 20.00 -6.22 13.24
C MET A 107 21.00 -5.13 12.80
N GLY A 108 20.56 -3.87 12.71
CA GLY A 108 21.43 -2.72 12.43
C GLY A 108 22.48 -2.50 13.53
N LEU A 109 22.11 -2.64 14.80
CA LEU A 109 23.05 -2.56 15.94
C LEU A 109 24.11 -3.67 15.88
N ILE A 110 23.71 -4.90 15.53
CA ILE A 110 24.63 -6.04 15.37
C ILE A 110 25.65 -5.73 14.25
N GLN A 111 25.19 -5.13 13.13
CA GLN A 111 26.04 -4.83 11.99
C GLN A 111 27.02 -3.68 12.24
N LEU A 112 26.65 -2.68 13.05
CA LEU A 112 27.55 -1.60 13.47
C LEU A 112 28.66 -2.08 14.40
N GLY A 113 28.54 -3.29 14.95
CA GLY A 113 29.54 -3.88 15.82
C GLY A 113 29.64 -3.18 17.17
N PHE A 114 28.68 -2.31 17.54
CA PHE A 114 28.68 -1.63 18.84
C PHE A 114 28.45 -2.62 19.99
N LEU A 115 27.76 -3.72 19.70
CA LEU A 115 27.66 -4.89 20.58
C LEU A 115 28.77 -5.89 20.21
N GLU A 116 30.03 -5.55 20.49
CA GLU A 116 31.10 -6.55 20.62
C GLU A 116 30.84 -7.37 21.90
N PHE A 117 29.79 -8.19 21.91
CA PHE A 117 29.69 -9.23 22.92
C PHE A 117 30.86 -10.20 22.67
N LYS A 118 31.94 -10.03 23.45
CA LYS A 118 33.05 -10.99 23.64
C LYS A 118 32.55 -12.43 23.92
N PHE A 119 31.27 -12.60 24.23
CA PHE A 119 30.60 -13.87 24.42
C PHE A 119 30.25 -14.60 23.10
N LEU A 120 29.94 -13.89 22.00
CA LEU A 120 29.62 -14.49 20.69
C LEU A 120 30.86 -14.68 19.79
N GLN A 121 31.91 -13.89 19.99
CA GLN A 121 33.23 -14.09 19.37
C GLN A 121 34.15 -15.00 20.21
N ARG A 122 33.60 -15.63 21.25
CA ARG A 122 34.27 -16.73 21.93
C ARG A 122 34.31 -17.89 20.94
N ASP A 123 35.38 -17.94 20.15
CA ASP A 123 35.84 -19.08 19.37
C ASP A 123 36.00 -20.27 20.34
N ARG A 124 34.88 -20.88 20.74
CA ARG A 124 34.84 -22.32 20.85
C ARG A 124 34.99 -22.77 19.42
N LYS A 125 36.25 -22.87 18.98
CA LYS A 125 36.66 -23.71 17.87
C LYS A 125 36.17 -25.11 18.21
N LEU A 126 34.89 -25.37 17.99
CA LEU A 126 34.39 -26.71 17.83
C LEU A 126 35.14 -27.20 16.60
N PRO A 127 35.97 -28.25 16.72
CA PRO A 127 36.63 -28.86 15.58
C PRO A 127 35.59 -29.62 14.76
N ILE A 128 34.55 -28.93 14.29
CA ILE A 128 33.70 -29.46 13.23
C ILE A 128 34.54 -29.31 11.98
N ASN A 129 35.14 -30.43 11.57
CA ASN A 129 35.82 -30.57 10.29
C ASN A 129 34.80 -30.33 9.15
N PHE A 130 34.49 -29.06 8.86
CA PHE A 130 33.73 -28.61 7.68
C PHE A 130 34.53 -28.76 6.38
N LYS A 131 35.69 -29.44 6.41
CA LYS A 131 36.31 -30.08 5.23
C LYS A 131 35.34 -31.07 4.54
N ASN A 132 34.35 -31.58 5.27
CA ASN A 132 33.54 -32.73 4.86
C ASN A 132 32.19 -32.38 4.20
N ILE A 133 31.65 -31.15 4.33
CA ILE A 133 30.36 -30.80 3.70
C ILE A 133 30.61 -30.52 2.21
N LYS A 134 30.47 -31.56 1.39
CA LYS A 134 30.19 -31.38 -0.05
C LYS A 134 28.86 -30.64 -0.14
N MET A 135 28.90 -29.39 -0.61
CA MET A 135 27.80 -28.45 -0.45
C MET A 135 26.64 -28.81 -1.40
N ASN A 136 25.66 -29.54 -0.89
CA ASN A 136 24.52 -30.01 -1.67
C ASN A 136 23.66 -28.84 -2.19
N PRO A 137 23.04 -28.98 -3.38
CA PRO A 137 22.13 -27.98 -3.95
C PRO A 137 21.01 -27.54 -2.99
N ILE A 138 20.59 -28.43 -2.09
CA ILE A 138 19.61 -28.17 -1.03
C ILE A 138 20.07 -27.06 -0.07
N ALA A 139 21.36 -26.99 0.27
CA ALA A 139 21.87 -25.95 1.15
C ALA A 139 21.85 -24.56 0.47
N ALA A 140 22.07 -24.53 -0.86
CA ALA A 140 21.92 -23.30 -1.64
C ALA A 140 20.45 -22.87 -1.73
N PHE A 141 19.52 -23.81 -1.94
CA PHE A 141 18.09 -23.55 -1.93
C PHE A 141 17.62 -22.99 -0.58
N LEU A 142 17.99 -23.63 0.53
CA LEU A 142 17.58 -23.22 1.87
C LEU A 142 18.15 -21.85 2.26
N MET A 143 19.40 -21.56 1.86
CA MET A 143 19.98 -20.23 2.03
C MET A 143 19.28 -19.15 1.19
N GLY A 144 18.82 -19.49 -0.02
CA GLY A 144 17.99 -18.58 -0.83
C GLY A 144 16.66 -18.28 -0.15
N PHE A 145 16.00 -19.31 0.38
CA PHE A 145 14.74 -19.18 1.11
C PHE A 145 14.90 -18.31 2.37
N THR A 146 15.93 -18.52 3.19
CA THR A 146 16.15 -17.71 4.41
C THR A 146 16.53 -16.26 4.08
N PHE A 147 17.27 -16.04 2.99
CA PHE A 147 17.63 -14.70 2.54
C PHE A 147 16.36 -13.89 2.22
N SER A 148 15.32 -14.52 1.65
CA SER A 148 14.05 -13.87 1.36
C SER A 148 13.36 -13.25 2.57
N PHE A 149 13.42 -13.89 3.74
CA PHE A 149 12.85 -13.34 4.97
C PHE A 149 13.69 -12.20 5.55
N ALA A 150 15.01 -12.21 5.32
CA ALA A 150 15.92 -11.22 5.89
C ALA A 150 15.76 -9.83 5.26
N TRP A 151 15.34 -9.73 4.00
CA TRP A 151 15.12 -8.44 3.32
C TRP A 151 13.67 -7.94 3.37
N THR A 152 12.68 -8.80 3.70
CA THR A 152 11.27 -8.44 3.86
C THR A 152 11.03 -7.15 4.67
N PRO A 153 11.70 -6.88 5.79
CA PRO A 153 11.47 -5.64 6.53
C PRO A 153 11.75 -4.33 5.75
N CYS A 154 12.70 -4.35 4.81
CA CYS A 154 13.07 -3.16 4.04
C CYS A 154 12.34 -3.08 2.69
N VAL A 155 12.08 -4.23 2.08
CA VAL A 155 11.40 -4.32 0.78
C VAL A 155 9.88 -4.43 0.98
N GLY A 156 9.41 -4.65 2.21
CA GLY A 156 8.01 -4.82 2.56
C GLY A 156 7.08 -3.73 2.03
N PRO A 157 7.41 -2.43 2.18
CA PRO A 157 6.58 -1.36 1.61
C PRO A 157 6.48 -1.42 0.09
N ALA A 158 7.59 -1.72 -0.61
CA ALA A 158 7.62 -1.84 -2.06
C ALA A 158 6.94 -3.12 -2.56
N LEU A 159 7.06 -4.23 -1.82
CA LEU A 159 6.35 -5.47 -2.12
C LEU A 159 4.85 -5.31 -1.87
N SER A 160 4.46 -4.54 -0.85
CA SER A 160 3.05 -4.28 -0.55
C SER A 160 2.36 -3.49 -1.67
N SER A 161 3.02 -2.50 -2.28
CA SER A 161 2.44 -1.76 -3.40
C SER A 161 2.23 -2.66 -4.62
N VAL A 162 3.19 -3.54 -4.92
CA VAL A 162 3.06 -4.52 -6.02
C VAL A 162 2.01 -5.59 -5.71
N LEU A 163 1.92 -6.06 -4.47
CA LEU A 163 0.92 -7.04 -4.04
C LEU A 163 -0.51 -6.46 -4.07
N ILE A 164 -0.69 -5.18 -3.70
CA ILE A 164 -1.98 -4.49 -3.80
C ILE A 164 -2.39 -4.34 -5.27
N LEU A 165 -1.46 -3.94 -6.15
CA LEU A 165 -1.71 -3.87 -7.59
C LEU A 165 -2.06 -5.24 -8.17
N ALA A 166 -1.35 -6.29 -7.75
CA ALA A 166 -1.61 -7.67 -8.15
C ALA A 166 -2.97 -8.19 -7.64
N ALA A 167 -3.42 -7.75 -6.45
CA ALA A 167 -4.71 -8.10 -5.89
C ALA A 167 -5.90 -7.39 -6.57
N GLY A 168 -5.67 -6.23 -7.19
CA GLY A 168 -6.68 -5.50 -7.96
C GLY A 168 -6.90 -6.03 -9.39
N ALA A 169 -6.08 -6.97 -9.86
CA ALA A 169 -6.20 -7.51 -11.21
C ALA A 169 -7.33 -8.55 -11.31
N GLN A 170 -8.20 -8.41 -12.33
CA GLN A 170 -9.35 -9.31 -12.61
C GLN A 170 -8.97 -10.72 -13.11
N SER A 171 -7.77 -11.22 -12.78
CA SER A 171 -7.52 -12.66 -12.70
C SER A 171 -6.31 -12.95 -11.83
N SER A 172 -6.38 -14.06 -11.08
CA SER A 172 -5.25 -14.60 -10.31
C SER A 172 -4.02 -14.89 -11.19
N LEU A 173 -4.21 -15.06 -12.51
CA LEU A 173 -3.13 -15.27 -13.46
C LEU A 173 -2.29 -14.00 -13.67
N LEU A 174 -2.95 -12.84 -13.77
CA LEU A 174 -2.30 -11.56 -14.03
C LEU A 174 -1.44 -11.13 -12.84
N GLY A 175 -1.97 -11.26 -11.61
CA GLY A 175 -1.23 -10.98 -10.38
C GLY A 175 0.03 -11.84 -10.22
N ASN A 176 -0.06 -13.14 -10.53
CA ASN A 176 1.10 -14.04 -10.51
C ASN A 176 2.14 -13.66 -11.58
N PHE A 177 1.72 -13.20 -12.76
CA PHE A 177 2.63 -12.71 -13.79
C PHE A 177 3.40 -11.45 -13.36
N LEU A 178 2.75 -10.50 -12.66
CA LEU A 178 3.41 -9.31 -12.13
C LEU A 178 4.49 -9.67 -11.09
N VAL A 179 4.18 -10.58 -10.17
CA VAL A 179 5.17 -11.08 -9.19
C VAL A 179 6.33 -11.77 -9.90
N LEU A 180 6.06 -12.55 -10.96
CA LEU A 180 7.11 -13.20 -11.75
C LEU A 180 8.05 -12.17 -12.39
N ILE A 181 7.51 -11.11 -13.00
CA ILE A 181 8.31 -10.03 -13.62
C ILE A 181 9.17 -9.30 -12.58
N TYR A 182 8.60 -9.02 -11.40
CA TYR A 182 9.36 -8.46 -10.28
C TYR A 182 10.53 -9.36 -9.87
N THR A 183 10.28 -10.68 -9.72
CA THR A 183 11.33 -11.63 -9.38
C THR A 183 12.40 -11.74 -10.46
N LEU A 184 12.04 -11.67 -11.75
CA LEU A 184 13.00 -11.64 -12.86
C LEU A 184 13.92 -10.42 -12.77
N GLY A 185 13.38 -9.24 -12.47
CA GLY A 185 14.15 -8.02 -12.25
C GLY A 185 15.18 -8.16 -11.14
N PHE A 186 14.82 -8.82 -10.03
CA PHE A 186 15.74 -9.08 -8.91
C PHE A 186 16.78 -10.19 -9.21
N ILE A 187 16.40 -11.22 -9.99
CA ILE A 187 17.25 -12.38 -10.32
C ILE A 187 18.37 -12.01 -11.28
N ILE A 188 18.13 -11.11 -12.24
CA ILE A 188 19.11 -10.76 -13.28
C ILE A 188 20.41 -10.18 -12.70
N PRO A 189 20.39 -9.13 -11.83
CA PRO A 189 21.59 -8.65 -11.16
C PRO A 189 22.30 -9.73 -10.36
N PHE A 190 21.53 -10.63 -9.75
CA PHE A 190 22.07 -11.70 -8.93
C PHE A 190 22.80 -12.77 -9.76
N LEU A 191 22.23 -13.17 -10.89
CA LEU A 191 22.84 -14.08 -11.86
C LEU A 191 24.10 -13.46 -12.45
N LEU A 192 24.05 -12.16 -12.78
CA LEU A 192 25.20 -11.41 -13.29
C LEU A 192 26.34 -11.39 -12.27
N LEU A 193 26.06 -11.12 -11.00
CA LEU A 193 27.06 -11.21 -9.93
C LEU A 193 27.58 -12.63 -9.73
N GLY A 194 26.74 -13.65 -9.86
CA GLY A 194 27.16 -15.05 -9.87
C GLY A 194 28.17 -15.37 -10.99
N LEU A 195 27.92 -14.86 -12.19
CA LEU A 195 28.79 -15.07 -13.36
C LEU A 195 30.12 -14.32 -13.26
N PHE A 196 30.10 -13.09 -12.72
CA PHE A 196 31.29 -12.25 -12.52
C PHE A 196 31.88 -12.36 -11.11
N THR A 197 31.47 -13.36 -10.32
CA THR A 197 31.86 -13.52 -8.90
C THR A 197 33.37 -13.44 -8.71
N THR A 198 34.18 -14.12 -9.53
CA THR A 198 35.65 -14.11 -9.40
C THR A 198 36.26 -12.71 -9.57
N GLN A 199 35.75 -11.93 -10.53
CA GLN A 199 36.28 -10.59 -10.83
C GLN A 199 35.86 -9.57 -9.77
N VAL A 200 34.60 -9.65 -9.34
CA VAL A 200 34.06 -8.84 -8.23
C VAL A 200 34.82 -9.15 -6.93
N LEU A 201 35.07 -10.43 -6.63
CA LEU A 201 35.82 -10.85 -5.46
C LEU A 201 37.26 -10.32 -5.44
N ASN A 202 37.96 -10.37 -6.57
CA ASN A 202 39.32 -9.83 -6.65
C ASN A 202 39.34 -8.30 -6.48
N PHE A 203 38.37 -7.60 -7.06
CA PHE A 203 38.20 -6.16 -6.88
C PHE A 203 37.87 -5.78 -5.43
N LEU A 204 36.97 -6.52 -4.80
CA LEU A 204 36.55 -6.33 -3.41
C LEU A 204 37.68 -6.65 -2.42
N LYS A 205 38.44 -7.73 -2.62
CA LYS A 205 39.62 -8.05 -1.81
C LYS A 205 40.69 -6.95 -1.87
N LYS A 206 40.89 -6.36 -3.05
CA LYS A 206 41.82 -5.23 -3.25
C LYS A 206 41.35 -3.96 -2.51
N ARG A 207 40.06 -3.83 -2.22
CA ARG A 207 39.43 -2.67 -1.55
C ARG A 207 38.70 -3.06 -0.26
N GLN A 208 39.28 -3.94 0.53
CA GLN A 208 38.74 -4.42 1.81
C GLN A 208 38.45 -3.31 2.84
N ASN A 209 39.12 -2.16 2.78
CA ASN A 209 38.78 -1.01 3.62
C ASN A 209 37.46 -0.32 3.21
N ILE A 210 37.16 -0.26 1.91
CA ILE A 210 35.88 0.28 1.41
C ILE A 210 34.73 -0.60 1.88
N LEU A 211 34.91 -1.93 1.84
CA LEU A 211 33.91 -2.87 2.36
C LEU A 211 33.55 -2.62 3.82
N LYS A 212 34.55 -2.38 4.68
CA LYS A 212 34.30 -2.04 6.10
C LYS A 212 33.51 -0.75 6.25
N TYR A 213 33.78 0.25 5.41
CA TYR A 213 33.07 1.52 5.44
C TYR A 213 31.62 1.37 4.94
N THR A 214 31.41 0.67 3.82
CA THR A 214 30.07 0.38 3.27
C THR A 214 29.19 -0.37 4.27
N VAL A 215 29.74 -1.34 5.01
CA VAL A 215 28.98 -2.08 6.03
C VAL A 215 28.61 -1.18 7.22
N LYS A 216 29.51 -0.29 7.66
CA LYS A 216 29.23 0.67 8.75
C LYS A 216 28.19 1.71 8.33
N VAL A 217 28.32 2.28 7.13
CA VAL A 217 27.37 3.25 6.59
C VAL A 217 26.00 2.60 6.38
N GLY A 218 25.96 1.37 5.85
CA GLY A 218 24.72 0.60 5.69
C GLY A 218 24.06 0.27 7.03
N GLY A 219 24.84 -0.09 8.06
CA GLY A 219 24.31 -0.33 9.42
C GLY A 219 23.74 0.93 10.07
N LEU A 220 24.41 2.07 9.92
CA LEU A 220 23.90 3.37 10.39
C LEU A 220 22.59 3.74 9.69
N LEU A 221 22.53 3.56 8.38
CA LEU A 221 21.35 3.83 7.57
C LEU A 221 20.19 2.89 7.95
N LEU A 222 20.48 1.60 8.20
CA LEU A 222 19.50 0.63 8.71
C LEU A 222 18.90 1.03 10.05
N ILE A 223 19.71 1.50 11.01
CA ILE A 223 19.21 2.00 12.29
C ILE A 223 18.31 3.21 12.08
N LEU A 224 18.73 4.16 11.23
CA LEU A 224 17.95 5.36 10.94
C LEU A 224 16.58 5.00 10.35
N ILE A 225 16.54 4.12 9.35
CA ILE A 225 15.28 3.62 8.77
C ILE A 225 14.47 2.88 9.84
N GLY A 226 15.09 2.01 10.64
CA GLY A 226 14.41 1.28 11.70
C GLY A 226 13.72 2.19 12.73
N ILE A 227 14.38 3.27 13.14
CA ILE A 227 13.81 4.28 14.05
C ILE A 227 12.67 5.05 13.36
N MET A 228 12.84 5.40 12.08
CA MET A 228 11.84 6.09 11.24
C MET A 228 10.57 5.24 11.02
N THR A 229 10.74 3.92 10.89
CA THR A 229 9.64 2.94 10.83
C THR A 229 8.97 2.76 12.18
N PHE A 230 9.75 2.63 13.26
CA PHE A 230 9.22 2.41 14.61
C PHE A 230 8.41 3.60 15.14
N THR A 231 8.84 4.82 14.82
CA THR A 231 8.15 6.05 15.21
C THR A 231 6.94 6.37 14.33
N GLY A 232 6.69 5.60 13.27
CA GLY A 232 5.56 5.83 12.34
C GLY A 232 5.74 7.06 11.44
N TRP A 233 6.91 7.70 11.45
CA TRP A 233 7.17 8.93 10.71
C TRP A 233 7.31 8.71 9.20
N MET A 234 7.42 7.45 8.77
CA MET A 234 7.50 7.03 7.37
C MET A 234 6.36 7.58 6.49
N ASN A 235 5.15 7.74 7.03
CA ASN A 235 4.01 8.31 6.29
C ASN A 235 4.28 9.76 5.85
N GLY A 236 5.05 10.53 6.62
CA GLY A 236 5.43 11.91 6.25
C GLY A 236 6.55 11.95 5.21
N ILE A 237 7.42 10.93 5.19
CA ILE A 237 8.65 10.93 4.40
C ILE A 237 8.42 10.33 3.00
N SER A 238 7.41 9.48 2.81
CA SER A 238 6.87 9.15 1.47
C SER A 238 6.41 10.40 0.71
N ARG A 239 5.85 11.39 1.42
CA ARG A 239 5.44 12.68 0.83
C ARG A 239 6.62 13.52 0.34
N TYR A 240 7.75 13.42 1.03
CA TYR A 240 8.98 14.14 0.70
C TYR A 240 9.78 13.44 -0.40
N LEU A 241 9.85 12.10 -0.41
CA LEU A 241 10.55 11.35 -1.46
C LEU A 241 9.87 11.47 -2.83
N ASN A 242 8.54 11.60 -2.87
CA ASN A 242 7.82 11.91 -4.10
C ASN A 242 8.23 13.27 -4.71
N SER A 243 8.83 14.17 -3.94
CA SER A 243 9.35 15.45 -4.46
C SER A 243 10.78 15.39 -5.03
N PHE A 244 11.52 14.31 -4.80
CA PHE A 244 12.92 14.14 -5.24
C PHE A 244 13.12 13.04 -6.29
N ALA A 245 12.08 12.28 -6.64
CA ALA A 245 12.17 11.24 -7.66
C ALA A 245 12.17 11.88 -9.07
N PRO A 246 13.13 11.54 -9.97
CA PRO A 246 13.05 11.93 -11.38
C PRO A 246 11.80 11.30 -12.05
N PRO A 247 11.28 11.88 -13.16
CA PRO A 247 9.99 11.52 -13.77
C PRO A 247 10.06 10.21 -14.58
N ILE A 248 10.52 9.14 -13.94
CA ILE A 248 10.53 7.76 -14.48
C ILE A 248 9.50 6.91 -13.70
N ALA A 249 8.66 7.52 -12.85
CA ALA A 249 7.86 6.81 -11.85
C ALA A 249 6.46 7.40 -11.61
N THR A 250 5.78 7.94 -12.62
CA THR A 250 4.48 8.61 -12.40
C THR A 250 3.36 8.31 -13.40
N GLU A 251 3.53 7.41 -14.38
CA GLU A 251 2.41 7.04 -15.26
C GLU A 251 1.59 5.81 -14.79
N GLU A 252 1.83 5.32 -13.57
CA GLU A 252 0.95 4.35 -12.89
C GLU A 252 0.46 4.84 -11.52
N MET A 253 1.34 5.50 -10.75
CA MET A 253 1.00 6.03 -9.43
C MET A 253 0.30 7.38 -9.53
N THR A 254 -0.45 7.76 -8.48
CA THR A 254 -1.01 9.11 -8.30
C THR A 254 -1.66 9.64 -9.59
N LYS A 255 -2.55 8.83 -10.20
CA LYS A 255 -3.34 9.21 -11.39
C LYS A 255 -4.49 10.16 -11.03
N GLU A 256 -4.22 11.07 -10.10
CA GLU A 256 -4.90 12.34 -9.91
C GLU A 256 -4.95 13.09 -11.25
N PRO A 257 -6.00 13.86 -11.56
CA PRO A 257 -5.92 14.82 -12.66
C PRO A 257 -4.98 15.94 -12.24
N ASP A 258 -3.76 15.93 -12.80
CA ASP A 258 -2.83 17.05 -12.84
C ASP A 258 -2.88 17.71 -14.23
N ASP A 259 -2.50 19.00 -14.25
CA ASP A 259 -2.04 19.87 -15.36
C ASP A 259 -2.97 21.08 -15.71
N ILE A 260 -2.51 22.34 -15.85
CA ILE A 260 -1.13 22.86 -15.82
C ILE A 260 -0.97 24.30 -15.26
N ILE A 261 0.12 24.48 -14.51
CA ILE A 261 0.97 25.64 -14.15
C ILE A 261 0.67 27.05 -14.76
N SER A 262 0.68 28.09 -13.88
CA SER A 262 1.07 29.54 -14.07
C SER A 262 0.08 30.49 -14.80
N GLU A 263 -0.06 31.80 -14.53
CA GLU A 263 0.78 32.88 -13.98
C GLU A 263 -0.08 33.90 -13.20
N ASN A 264 0.58 34.82 -12.47
CA ASN A 264 -0.02 36.03 -11.91
C ASN A 264 -0.55 36.97 -13.03
N GLU A 265 -1.67 37.64 -12.71
CA GLU A 265 -2.09 39.00 -13.12
C GLU A 265 -1.84 39.47 -14.57
N GLU A 266 -2.93 39.59 -15.37
CA GLU A 266 -3.48 40.87 -15.88
C GLU A 266 -4.57 40.66 -16.96
N ASP A 267 -5.75 41.20 -16.66
CA ASP A 267 -6.71 41.96 -17.48
C ASP A 267 -7.43 41.45 -18.77
N GLU A 268 -8.70 41.90 -18.84
CA GLU A 268 -9.61 42.14 -19.97
C GLU A 268 -10.20 41.02 -20.89
N THR A 269 -11.51 40.81 -20.69
CA THR A 269 -12.61 40.86 -21.69
C THR A 269 -13.03 39.66 -22.59
N THR A 270 -14.37 39.47 -22.61
CA THR A 270 -15.29 39.04 -23.69
C THR A 270 -15.66 37.56 -23.96
N LYS A 271 -16.95 37.26 -23.70
CA LYS A 271 -17.91 36.24 -24.23
C LYS A 271 -17.97 36.12 -25.79
N PRO A 272 -18.81 35.25 -26.43
CA PRO A 272 -19.15 33.81 -26.17
C PRO A 272 -19.39 32.95 -27.47
N LYS A 273 -19.60 31.61 -27.36
CA LYS A 273 -20.75 30.81 -27.92
C LYS A 273 -20.52 29.30 -28.15
N ASP A 274 -21.55 28.53 -27.74
CA ASP A 274 -22.27 27.38 -28.34
C ASP A 274 -21.50 26.23 -29.05
N THR A 275 -21.76 24.96 -28.66
CA THR A 275 -22.73 24.02 -29.32
C THR A 275 -22.52 22.55 -28.85
N LEU A 276 -23.65 21.83 -28.80
CA LEU A 276 -23.98 20.47 -28.34
C LEU A 276 -23.22 19.24 -28.93
N LEU A 277 -23.27 18.12 -28.19
CA LEU A 277 -23.71 16.72 -28.51
C LEU A 277 -22.96 15.69 -27.62
N LYS A 278 -23.59 14.99 -26.64
CA LYS A 278 -24.19 13.62 -26.70
C LYS A 278 -23.26 12.58 -27.37
N GLU A 279 -22.97 11.38 -26.88
CA GLU A 279 -23.60 10.46 -25.90
C GLU A 279 -22.67 9.21 -25.71
N GLU A 280 -23.06 8.30 -24.80
CA GLU A 280 -22.73 6.86 -24.71
C GLU A 280 -21.54 6.34 -23.86
N ASN A 281 -21.87 6.08 -22.57
CA ASN A 281 -21.91 4.77 -21.89
C ASN A 281 -20.98 3.63 -22.37
N THR A 282 -20.24 3.01 -21.42
CA THR A 282 -20.55 1.67 -20.86
C THR A 282 -19.45 1.20 -19.89
N LYS A 283 -19.90 0.74 -18.72
CA LYS A 283 -19.17 0.18 -17.56
C LYS A 283 -18.83 -1.31 -17.79
N PRO A 284 -17.85 -1.89 -17.07
CA PRO A 284 -18.20 -3.11 -16.33
C PRO A 284 -17.71 -3.10 -14.87
N LYS A 285 -18.55 -3.70 -14.02
CA LYS A 285 -18.42 -3.92 -12.58
C LYS A 285 -18.20 -5.42 -12.39
N GLU A 286 -17.23 -5.84 -11.57
CA GLU A 286 -17.19 -7.19 -10.99
C GLU A 286 -17.09 -7.07 -9.46
N THR A 287 -17.92 -7.83 -8.76
CA THR A 287 -17.74 -8.15 -7.34
C THR A 287 -18.12 -9.61 -7.16
N LEU A 288 -17.26 -10.32 -6.45
CA LEU A 288 -17.42 -11.70 -5.96
C LEU A 288 -18.36 -11.76 -4.76
N SER A 289 -19.09 -12.87 -4.63
CA SER A 289 -19.31 -13.52 -3.34
C SER A 289 -19.70 -15.00 -3.51
N GLU A 290 -18.92 -15.88 -2.89
CA GLU A 290 -19.28 -17.27 -2.51
C GLU A 290 -20.21 -17.21 -1.26
N GLU A 291 -21.03 -18.17 -0.84
CA GLU A 291 -21.17 -19.60 -1.13
C GLU A 291 -22.46 -20.09 -0.43
N LYS A 292 -23.16 -21.08 -1.00
CA LYS A 292 -23.73 -22.28 -0.35
C LYS A 292 -24.68 -23.00 -1.31
N ASN A 293 -24.60 -24.33 -1.31
CA ASN A 293 -25.07 -25.17 -2.40
C ASN A 293 -25.99 -26.29 -1.85
N ASP A 294 -27.11 -26.56 -2.51
CA ASP A 294 -27.88 -27.80 -2.34
C ASP A 294 -28.24 -28.40 -3.71
N ASN A 295 -28.34 -29.72 -3.75
CA ASN A 295 -28.18 -30.59 -4.93
C ASN A 295 -29.32 -30.58 -5.97
N ASN A 296 -28.94 -31.02 -7.19
CA ASN A 296 -29.68 -31.75 -8.23
C ASN A 296 -30.17 -31.02 -9.50
N THR A 297 -29.42 -31.28 -10.58
CA THR A 297 -29.77 -31.71 -11.96
C THR A 297 -30.75 -30.91 -12.85
N ASP A 298 -30.18 -30.61 -14.03
CA ASP A 298 -30.75 -30.55 -15.39
C ASP A 298 -31.47 -29.28 -15.87
N GLY A 299 -30.97 -28.77 -17.02
CA GLY A 299 -31.78 -28.06 -18.02
C GLY A 299 -31.34 -26.62 -18.31
N GLU A 300 -30.75 -26.43 -19.49
CA GLU A 300 -30.42 -25.16 -20.14
C GLU A 300 -31.67 -24.26 -20.33
N ASP A 301 -31.54 -22.95 -20.10
CA ASP A 301 -31.85 -21.89 -21.10
C ASP A 301 -31.64 -20.47 -20.54
N GLU A 302 -30.98 -19.65 -21.35
CA GLU A 302 -30.47 -18.31 -21.07
C GLU A 302 -31.56 -17.23 -21.10
N ASN A 303 -31.68 -16.43 -20.02
CA ASN A 303 -31.87 -14.97 -20.08
C ASN A 303 -31.97 -14.38 -18.67
N THR A 304 -31.01 -13.57 -18.22
CA THR A 304 -31.25 -12.70 -17.06
C THR A 304 -30.45 -11.40 -17.11
N GLN A 305 -31.20 -10.29 -17.12
CA GLN A 305 -30.73 -8.92 -16.98
C GLN A 305 -29.99 -8.72 -15.64
N GLN A 306 -28.93 -7.93 -15.69
CA GLN A 306 -27.98 -7.68 -14.61
C GLN A 306 -28.62 -6.87 -13.47
N ASN A 307 -29.09 -7.56 -12.43
CA ASN A 307 -29.64 -6.94 -11.21
C ASN A 307 -28.55 -6.75 -10.15
N SER A 308 -27.86 -5.60 -10.16
CA SER A 308 -26.71 -5.37 -9.25
C SER A 308 -27.12 -4.90 -7.85
N SER A 309 -27.64 -5.82 -7.04
CA SER A 309 -27.83 -5.79 -5.57
C SER A 309 -27.57 -4.43 -4.89
N LYS A 310 -28.64 -3.65 -4.66
CA LYS A 310 -28.58 -2.42 -3.86
C LYS A 310 -28.34 -2.79 -2.39
N THR A 311 -27.40 -2.13 -1.72
CA THR A 311 -27.10 -2.37 -0.30
C THR A 311 -27.80 -1.29 0.54
N PRO A 312 -28.75 -1.64 1.43
CA PRO A 312 -29.44 -0.65 2.25
C PRO A 312 -28.45 0.07 3.19
N ALA A 313 -28.63 1.37 3.37
CA ALA A 313 -27.85 2.14 4.34
C ALA A 313 -28.29 1.78 5.78
N PHE A 314 -27.35 1.84 6.72
CA PHE A 314 -27.69 1.63 8.13
C PHE A 314 -28.45 2.85 8.63
N ASP A 315 -29.69 2.61 9.05
CA ASP A 315 -30.54 3.66 9.61
C ASP A 315 -30.01 4.12 10.96
N PHE A 316 -30.26 5.38 11.29
CA PHE A 316 -29.85 5.99 12.54
C PHE A 316 -30.78 7.14 12.90
N THR A 317 -30.86 7.43 14.19
CA THR A 317 -31.52 8.61 14.72
C THR A 317 -30.55 9.29 15.68
N LEU A 318 -30.01 10.44 15.29
CA LEU A 318 -29.01 11.19 16.05
C LEU A 318 -29.39 12.66 16.13
N VAL A 319 -28.83 13.35 17.13
CA VAL A 319 -29.09 14.78 17.37
C VAL A 319 -27.92 15.62 16.89
N ASP A 320 -28.21 16.74 16.22
CA ASP A 320 -27.22 17.69 15.72
C ASP A 320 -26.73 18.70 16.78
N GLN A 321 -25.86 19.64 16.37
CA GLN A 321 -25.37 20.74 17.21
C GLN A 321 -26.45 21.77 17.61
N TYR A 322 -27.59 21.78 16.93
CA TYR A 322 -28.71 22.69 17.19
C TYR A 322 -29.80 22.04 18.05
N GLY A 323 -29.69 20.75 18.35
CA GLY A 323 -30.69 19.99 19.09
C GLY A 323 -31.81 19.42 18.22
N ASN A 324 -31.67 19.46 16.89
CA ASN A 324 -32.61 18.81 15.97
C ASN A 324 -32.29 17.31 15.89
N GLU A 325 -33.35 16.51 15.80
CA GLU A 325 -33.24 15.07 15.59
C GLU A 325 -33.24 14.77 14.09
N HIS A 326 -32.29 13.93 13.66
CA HIS A 326 -32.10 13.52 12.27
C HIS A 326 -32.21 12.01 12.19
N THR A 327 -33.23 11.52 11.48
CA THR A 327 -33.36 10.10 11.14
C THR A 327 -33.06 9.89 9.66
N LEU A 328 -32.17 8.96 9.32
CA LEU A 328 -31.79 8.74 7.91
C LEU A 328 -32.99 8.35 7.05
N SER A 329 -33.88 7.48 7.57
CA SER A 329 -35.12 7.10 6.89
C SER A 329 -36.06 8.27 6.55
N ASP A 330 -35.98 9.41 7.24
CA ASP A 330 -36.80 10.59 6.95
C ASP A 330 -36.36 11.32 5.68
N TYR A 331 -35.14 11.05 5.20
CA TYR A 331 -34.59 11.62 3.97
C TYR A 331 -34.87 10.78 2.71
N LYS A 332 -35.71 9.75 2.80
CA LYS A 332 -36.16 9.00 1.61
C LYS A 332 -36.82 9.94 0.61
N GLY A 333 -36.45 9.79 -0.66
CA GLY A 333 -36.78 10.72 -1.74
C GLY A 333 -35.68 11.75 -2.03
N LYS A 334 -34.67 11.86 -1.17
CA LYS A 334 -33.52 12.78 -1.32
C LYS A 334 -32.21 12.01 -1.30
N VAL A 335 -31.18 12.57 -1.94
CA VAL A 335 -29.81 12.05 -1.88
C VAL A 335 -29.15 12.56 -0.61
N VAL A 336 -28.45 11.68 0.13
CA VAL A 336 -27.75 12.07 1.36
C VAL A 336 -26.24 11.97 1.18
N PHE A 337 -25.55 13.09 1.40
CA PHE A 337 -24.11 13.20 1.56
C PHE A 337 -23.79 13.09 3.05
N LEU A 338 -23.24 11.96 3.47
CA LEU A 338 -22.95 11.65 4.87
C LEU A 338 -21.43 11.61 5.10
N ASN A 339 -20.88 12.64 5.74
CA ASN A 339 -19.43 12.80 5.94
C ASN A 339 -19.04 12.53 7.39
N PHE A 340 -18.22 11.50 7.61
CA PHE A 340 -17.62 11.19 8.90
C PHE A 340 -16.32 11.97 9.08
N TRP A 341 -16.21 12.76 10.15
CA TRP A 341 -15.08 13.67 10.38
C TRP A 341 -14.70 13.79 11.86
N ALA A 342 -13.59 14.48 12.14
CA ALA A 342 -13.16 14.79 13.49
C ALA A 342 -12.43 16.15 13.59
N THR A 343 -12.50 16.85 14.71
CA THR A 343 -11.88 18.19 14.90
C THR A 343 -10.35 18.19 14.81
N TRP A 344 -9.71 17.09 15.23
CA TRP A 344 -8.24 16.95 15.17
C TRP A 344 -7.74 16.55 13.78
N CYS A 345 -8.61 16.18 12.84
CA CYS A 345 -8.29 15.67 11.52
C CYS A 345 -7.95 16.83 10.54
N PRO A 346 -6.67 17.02 10.13
CA PRO A 346 -6.31 18.09 9.20
C PRO A 346 -6.95 17.99 7.81
N PRO A 347 -7.10 16.79 7.18
CA PRO A 347 -7.79 16.72 5.90
C PRO A 347 -9.27 17.09 6.02
N CYS A 348 -9.96 16.63 7.07
CA CYS A 348 -11.36 17.01 7.32
C CYS A 348 -11.53 18.52 7.37
N LYS A 349 -10.70 19.22 8.16
CA LYS A 349 -10.75 20.69 8.28
C LYS A 349 -10.52 21.43 6.96
N LYS A 350 -9.81 20.82 6.00
CA LYS A 350 -9.60 21.40 4.67
C LYS A 350 -10.82 21.23 3.75
N GLU A 351 -11.64 20.21 3.96
CA GLU A 351 -12.87 19.98 3.19
C GLU A 351 -14.07 20.80 3.71
N MET A 352 -14.10 21.10 5.01
CA MET A 352 -15.26 21.75 5.63
C MET A 352 -15.70 23.06 4.95
N PRO A 353 -14.81 23.96 4.48
CA PRO A 353 -15.23 25.13 3.71
C PRO A 353 -15.95 24.78 2.40
N ASP A 354 -15.48 23.75 1.71
CA ASP A 354 -16.10 23.27 0.46
C ASP A 354 -17.45 22.60 0.75
N ILE A 355 -17.56 21.83 1.84
CA ILE A 355 -18.82 21.21 2.30
C ILE A 355 -19.84 22.30 2.68
N GLU A 356 -19.40 23.36 3.38
CA GLU A 356 -20.26 24.49 3.72
C GLU A 356 -20.75 25.22 2.46
N GLU A 357 -19.91 25.40 1.45
CA GLU A 357 -20.34 26.00 0.19
C GLU A 357 -21.35 25.09 -0.54
N LEU A 358 -21.15 23.77 -0.52
CA LEU A 358 -22.12 22.82 -1.08
C LEU A 358 -23.44 22.84 -0.31
N TYR A 359 -23.39 22.93 1.01
CA TYR A 359 -24.58 23.04 1.85
C TYR A 359 -25.39 24.30 1.50
N ASN A 360 -24.71 25.42 1.26
CA ASN A 360 -25.35 26.63 0.76
C ASN A 360 -25.87 26.49 -0.68
N LYS A 361 -25.11 25.81 -1.57
CA LYS A 361 -25.50 25.56 -2.97
C LYS A 361 -26.76 24.70 -3.09
N TYR A 362 -26.89 23.66 -2.26
CA TYR A 362 -28.06 22.75 -2.21
C TYR A 362 -29.13 23.22 -1.23
N ASN A 363 -29.26 24.55 -1.07
CA ASN A 363 -30.33 25.21 -0.35
C ASN A 363 -30.53 24.69 1.10
N LYS A 364 -29.44 24.43 1.81
CA LYS A 364 -29.43 24.08 3.23
C LYS A 364 -30.36 22.92 3.59
N ASN A 365 -30.25 21.82 2.85
CA ASN A 365 -31.03 20.59 3.02
C ASN A 365 -32.56 20.72 2.71
N GLN A 366 -32.99 21.80 2.06
CA GLN A 366 -34.40 21.99 1.69
C GLN A 366 -34.77 21.26 0.39
N ASP A 367 -33.80 21.06 -0.52
CA ASP A 367 -34.02 20.50 -1.85
C ASP A 367 -33.68 18.99 -1.89
N ASP A 368 -33.21 18.49 -3.04
CA ASP A 368 -33.01 17.07 -3.33
C ASP A 368 -31.75 16.46 -2.70
N VAL A 369 -30.89 17.29 -2.10
CA VAL A 369 -29.62 16.86 -1.50
C VAL A 369 -29.58 17.26 -0.03
N ILE A 370 -29.24 16.30 0.83
CA ILE A 370 -29.08 16.45 2.27
C ILE A 370 -27.61 16.26 2.61
N ILE A 371 -26.98 17.23 3.24
CA ILE A 371 -25.60 17.19 3.72
C ILE A 371 -25.62 17.04 5.23
N LEU A 372 -24.97 15.99 5.74
CA LEU A 372 -24.81 15.71 7.16
C LEU A 372 -23.35 15.38 7.48
N GLY A 373 -22.80 16.07 8.49
CA GLY A 373 -21.58 15.67 9.16
C GLY A 373 -21.87 14.67 10.28
N VAL A 374 -20.97 13.73 10.53
CA VAL A 374 -21.04 12.81 11.66
C VAL A 374 -19.75 12.94 12.46
N ALA A 375 -19.89 13.27 13.75
CA ALA A 375 -18.80 13.31 14.70
C ALA A 375 -19.06 12.33 15.87
N ASN A 376 -18.00 11.77 16.45
CA ASN A 376 -18.07 10.82 17.56
C ASN A 376 -17.39 11.43 18.80
N PRO A 377 -18.11 12.23 19.60
CA PRO A 377 -17.53 13.01 20.69
C PRO A 377 -17.18 12.15 21.92
N ALA A 378 -16.04 12.44 22.56
CA ALA A 378 -15.70 11.85 23.87
C ALA A 378 -16.59 12.37 25.01
N SER A 379 -17.00 11.45 25.89
CA SER A 379 -17.77 11.73 27.11
C SER A 379 -17.24 10.92 28.29
N ASP A 380 -17.74 11.18 29.50
CA ASP A 380 -17.37 10.40 30.69
C ASP A 380 -17.79 8.91 30.57
N GLU A 381 -18.88 8.64 29.85
CA GLU A 381 -19.38 7.29 29.57
C GLU A 381 -18.60 6.61 28.44
N TYR A 382 -18.21 7.37 27.42
CA TYR A 382 -17.47 6.89 26.26
C TYR A 382 -16.16 7.68 26.05
N PRO A 383 -15.14 7.46 26.92
CA PRO A 383 -13.91 8.25 26.89
C PRO A 383 -12.99 7.94 25.71
N ASN A 384 -13.21 6.82 25.02
CA ASN A 384 -12.42 6.38 23.87
C ASN A 384 -13.05 6.73 22.52
N ASN A 385 -14.10 7.55 22.50
CA ASN A 385 -14.67 8.03 21.24
C ASN A 385 -13.65 8.86 20.46
N SER A 386 -13.87 8.93 19.17
CA SER A 386 -12.87 9.29 18.17
C SER A 386 -12.54 10.79 18.14
N ASP A 387 -13.32 11.65 18.79
CA ASP A 387 -13.14 13.11 18.79
C ASP A 387 -13.17 13.72 20.20
N VAL A 388 -12.95 15.04 20.29
CA VAL A 388 -13.04 15.83 21.52
C VAL A 388 -14.47 15.87 22.09
N SER A 389 -14.68 16.53 23.22
CA SER A 389 -16.00 16.59 23.84
C SER A 389 -17.03 17.30 22.94
N LYS A 390 -18.30 16.89 23.03
CA LYS A 390 -19.43 17.47 22.26
C LYS A 390 -19.41 19.00 22.28
N LYS A 391 -19.17 19.59 23.45
CA LYS A 391 -19.06 21.04 23.64
C LYS A 391 -17.94 21.68 22.81
N GLN A 392 -16.77 21.06 22.77
CA GLN A 392 -15.62 21.55 22.00
C GLN A 392 -15.84 21.40 20.49
N ILE A 393 -16.57 20.36 20.05
CA ILE A 393 -16.94 20.22 18.64
C ILE A 393 -17.91 21.33 18.24
N THR A 394 -18.92 21.62 19.05
CA THR A 394 -19.86 22.72 18.81
C THR A 394 -19.15 24.07 18.77
N GLU A 395 -18.26 24.35 19.73
CA GLU A 395 -17.42 25.56 19.74
C GLU A 395 -16.58 25.67 18.46
N PHE A 396 -15.97 24.57 18.01
CA PHE A 396 -15.20 24.53 16.77
C PHE A 396 -16.06 24.86 15.53
N LEU A 397 -17.28 24.32 15.44
CA LEU A 397 -18.20 24.61 14.34
C LEU A 397 -18.63 26.09 14.34
N GLU A 398 -18.93 26.64 15.51
CA GLU A 398 -19.32 28.05 15.68
C GLU A 398 -18.18 29.01 15.34
N GLU A 399 -16.96 28.75 15.84
CA GLU A 399 -15.77 29.59 15.60
C GLU A 399 -15.38 29.67 14.12
N ASN A 400 -15.66 28.61 13.35
CA ASN A 400 -15.34 28.53 11.93
C ASN A 400 -16.55 28.77 11.02
N GLU A 401 -17.69 29.17 11.59
CA GLU A 401 -18.92 29.49 10.87
C GLU A 401 -19.47 28.35 9.97
N TYR A 402 -19.27 27.09 10.37
CA TYR A 402 -19.82 25.93 9.67
C TYR A 402 -21.27 25.68 10.12
N THR A 403 -22.21 25.72 9.16
CA THR A 403 -23.65 25.69 9.42
C THR A 403 -24.34 24.41 8.96
N PHE A 404 -23.65 23.53 8.24
CA PHE A 404 -24.19 22.21 7.91
C PHE A 404 -24.45 21.37 9.19
N PRO A 405 -25.58 20.64 9.29
CA PRO A 405 -25.88 19.84 10.47
C PRO A 405 -24.82 18.76 10.68
N THR A 406 -24.23 18.72 11.88
CA THR A 406 -23.33 17.66 12.34
C THR A 406 -24.01 16.89 13.46
N VAL A 407 -24.36 15.64 13.18
CA VAL A 407 -24.96 14.72 14.14
C VAL A 407 -23.89 14.06 15.01
N PHE A 408 -24.21 13.82 16.28
CA PHE A 408 -23.28 13.23 17.25
C PHE A 408 -23.57 11.75 17.49
N ASP A 409 -22.67 10.88 17.04
CA ASP A 409 -22.66 9.46 17.39
C ASP A 409 -22.05 9.28 18.78
N GLU A 410 -22.82 9.53 19.84
CA GLU A 410 -22.31 9.49 21.22
C GLU A 410 -21.90 8.08 21.68
N THR A 411 -22.50 7.02 21.14
CA THR A 411 -22.18 5.62 21.49
C THR A 411 -21.09 5.01 20.61
N GLY A 412 -20.80 5.63 19.45
CA GLY A 412 -19.89 5.08 18.45
C GLY A 412 -20.48 3.89 17.66
N ASP A 413 -21.79 3.65 17.75
CA ASP A 413 -22.44 2.54 17.06
C ASP A 413 -22.60 2.82 15.56
N LEU A 414 -22.80 4.09 15.18
CA LEU A 414 -22.93 4.47 13.78
C LEU A 414 -21.59 4.30 13.05
N LEU A 415 -20.49 4.81 13.63
CA LEU A 415 -19.14 4.63 13.08
C LEU A 415 -18.78 3.15 12.92
N ARG A 416 -19.17 2.31 13.89
CA ARG A 416 -18.96 0.85 13.80
C ARG A 416 -19.81 0.20 12.71
N SER A 417 -21.08 0.60 12.58
CA SER A 417 -22.00 0.06 11.58
C SER A 417 -21.56 0.40 10.15
N TYR A 418 -21.04 1.61 9.94
CA TYR A 418 -20.47 2.05 8.66
C TYR A 418 -19.00 1.62 8.45
N PHE A 419 -18.42 0.84 9.38
CA PHE A 419 -17.03 0.35 9.31
C PHE A 419 -15.98 1.45 9.11
N ILE A 420 -16.18 2.61 9.75
CA ILE A 420 -15.28 3.76 9.62
C ILE A 420 -13.92 3.43 10.23
N SER A 421 -12.88 3.48 9.40
CA SER A 421 -11.50 3.18 9.80
C SER A 421 -10.52 4.34 9.53
N ALA A 422 -10.98 5.41 8.88
CA ALA A 422 -10.22 6.61 8.59
C ALA A 422 -11.15 7.83 8.49
N PHE A 423 -10.61 9.00 8.79
CA PHE A 423 -11.29 10.28 8.61
C PHE A 423 -10.52 11.16 7.61
N PRO A 424 -11.20 11.92 6.74
CA PRO A 424 -12.64 11.89 6.51
C PRO A 424 -13.06 10.62 5.74
N THR A 425 -14.33 10.25 5.83
CA THR A 425 -14.94 9.25 4.93
C THR A 425 -16.35 9.73 4.58
N THR A 426 -16.67 9.79 3.29
CA THR A 426 -17.97 10.26 2.81
C THR A 426 -18.76 9.11 2.19
N PHE A 427 -20.01 8.94 2.60
CA PHE A 427 -20.98 8.03 1.98
C PHE A 427 -22.02 8.81 1.18
N MET A 428 -22.36 8.29 0.01
CA MET A 428 -23.48 8.74 -0.81
C MET A 428 -24.62 7.74 -0.70
N ILE A 429 -25.79 8.23 -0.29
CA ILE A 429 -27.01 7.43 -0.11
C ILE A 429 -28.05 7.90 -1.13
N ASP A 430 -28.61 6.96 -1.89
CA ASP A 430 -29.62 7.23 -2.92
C ASP A 430 -30.99 7.60 -2.31
N LYS A 431 -31.91 8.08 -3.16
CA LYS A 431 -33.28 8.44 -2.76
C LYS A 431 -34.09 7.27 -2.18
N GLU A 432 -33.71 6.02 -2.43
CA GLU A 432 -34.36 4.86 -1.82
C GLU A 432 -33.79 4.49 -0.44
N GLY A 433 -32.70 5.15 -0.02
CA GLY A 433 -32.00 4.87 1.24
C GLY A 433 -30.96 3.74 1.13
N ASN A 434 -30.43 3.48 -0.06
CA ASN A 434 -29.33 2.53 -0.27
C ASN A 434 -28.00 3.25 -0.45
N ILE A 435 -26.91 2.60 -0.05
CA ILE A 435 -25.57 3.10 -0.26
C ILE A 435 -25.24 3.02 -1.75
N PHE A 436 -25.10 4.18 -2.39
CA PHE A 436 -24.64 4.30 -3.77
C PHE A 436 -23.12 4.06 -3.87
N GLY A 437 -22.37 4.60 -2.90
CA GLY A 437 -20.93 4.43 -2.80
C GLY A 437 -20.35 5.17 -1.59
N TYR A 438 -19.06 4.99 -1.36
CA TYR A 438 -18.32 5.75 -0.35
C TYR A 438 -16.90 6.03 -0.80
N VAL A 439 -16.30 7.11 -0.29
CA VAL A 439 -14.92 7.50 -0.55
C VAL A 439 -14.20 7.74 0.77
N PRO A 440 -13.17 6.94 1.10
CA PRO A 440 -12.30 7.22 2.23
C PRO A 440 -11.23 8.26 1.83
N GLY A 441 -10.95 9.21 2.73
CA GLY A 441 -9.96 10.26 2.53
C GLY A 441 -10.55 11.56 1.98
N MET A 442 -9.67 12.51 1.68
CA MET A 442 -10.04 13.86 1.26
C MET A 442 -10.63 13.89 -0.15
N LEU A 443 -11.70 14.65 -0.35
CA LEU A 443 -12.37 15.01 -1.59
C LEU A 443 -12.13 16.48 -1.90
N SER A 444 -11.88 16.80 -3.18
CA SER A 444 -12.02 18.17 -3.65
C SER A 444 -13.49 18.53 -3.85
N LYS A 445 -13.80 19.83 -3.85
CA LYS A 445 -15.13 20.34 -4.18
C LYS A 445 -15.70 19.76 -5.48
N ASP A 446 -14.91 19.69 -6.55
CA ASP A 446 -15.36 19.14 -7.83
C ASP A 446 -15.69 17.65 -7.73
N MET A 447 -14.92 16.88 -6.96
CA MET A 447 -15.26 15.48 -6.69
C MET A 447 -16.57 15.36 -5.93
N MET A 448 -16.80 16.20 -4.92
CA MET A 448 -18.04 16.21 -4.15
C MET A 448 -19.26 16.53 -5.04
N ILE A 449 -19.15 17.52 -5.93
CA ILE A 449 -20.22 17.84 -6.90
C ILE A 449 -20.47 16.64 -7.81
N ASN A 450 -19.41 16.08 -8.40
CA ASN A 450 -19.54 14.96 -9.33
C ASN A 450 -20.18 13.71 -8.69
N ILE A 451 -19.84 13.37 -7.45
CA ILE A 451 -20.46 12.20 -6.78
C ILE A 451 -21.91 12.47 -6.38
N ILE A 452 -22.27 13.72 -6.05
CA ILE A 452 -23.66 14.11 -5.78
C ILE A 452 -24.48 14.01 -7.08
N ASP A 453 -23.98 14.59 -8.17
CA ASP A 453 -24.66 14.56 -9.47
C ASP A 453 -24.84 13.13 -9.98
N GLN A 454 -23.79 12.29 -9.90
CA GLN A 454 -23.90 10.87 -10.25
C GLN A 454 -24.94 10.11 -9.41
N THR A 455 -25.07 10.46 -8.13
CA THR A 455 -26.06 9.82 -7.25
C THR A 455 -27.47 10.31 -7.58
N LEU A 456 -27.64 11.60 -7.90
CA LEU A 456 -28.91 12.16 -8.36
C LEU A 456 -29.36 11.50 -9.67
N GLU A 457 -28.49 11.45 -10.68
CA GLU A 457 -28.77 10.85 -12.00
C GLU A 457 -29.08 9.35 -11.92
N ALA A 458 -28.42 8.62 -11.02
CA ALA A 458 -28.67 7.18 -10.85
C ALA A 458 -30.01 6.88 -10.15
N THR A 459 -30.66 7.92 -9.60
CA THR A 459 -31.91 7.80 -8.85
C THR A 459 -33.05 8.63 -9.45
N GLU A 460 -32.89 9.05 -10.71
CA GLU A 460 -33.97 9.53 -11.59
C GLU A 460 -34.43 8.42 -12.52
#